data_AF-A0A525VPV3-F1
#
_entry.id   AF-A0A525VPV3-F1
#
_cell.length_a   1.000
_cell.length_b   1.000
_cell.length_c   1.000
_cell.angle_alpha   90.00
_cell.angle_beta   90.00
_cell.angle_gamma   90.00
#
_symmetry.space_group_name_H-M   'P 1'
#
loop_
_entity.id
_entity.type
_entity.pdbx_description
1 polymer ?
#
loop_
_entity_poly.entity_id
_entity_poly.type
_entity_poly.pdbx_seq_one_letter_code
_entity_poly.pdbx_strand_id
1 'polypeptide(L)'
;MKSEQERIAHGRFVQALQHEHLTCLKPGCGGAMNVTDHSPHLARIKIYEAECKQCHTKEQITGKEQPMPPWDGASITMMAEVHLLHEQPMCPFDDTPITFTSMPNPRRKARYRLSCFYCGRHAELNWPQARYRLSCFYCGRHAELNWPPAEAKR
;
A
#
# COMPACT_ATOMS: atom_id res chain seq x y z
N MET A 1 -5.10 21.69 0.14
CA MET A 1 -3.63 21.59 0.05
C MET A 1 -3.11 21.12 1.40
N LYS A 2 -2.36 20.02 1.46
CA LYS A 2 -1.68 19.58 2.70
C LYS A 2 -0.72 20.69 3.15
N SER A 3 -0.59 20.92 4.45
CA SER A 3 0.42 21.86 4.95
C SER A 3 1.83 21.35 4.65
N GLU A 4 2.82 22.23 4.62
CA GLU A 4 4.21 21.82 4.38
C GLU A 4 4.70 20.80 5.43
N GLN A 5 4.28 20.98 6.69
CA GLN A 5 4.55 20.04 7.77
C GLN A 5 3.90 18.67 7.53
N GLU A 6 2.66 18.63 7.04
CA GLU A 6 1.99 17.37 6.70
C GLU A 6 2.68 16.65 5.54
N ARG A 7 3.20 17.39 4.55
CA ARG A 7 3.96 16.81 3.43
C ARG A 7 5.27 16.19 3.90
N ILE A 8 6.02 16.89 4.76
CA ILE A 8 7.26 16.38 5.34
C ILE A 8 6.96 15.14 6.19
N ALA A 9 5.95 15.19 7.07
CA ALA A 9 5.56 14.05 7.89
C ALA A 9 5.12 12.83 7.06
N HIS A 10 4.35 13.07 5.99
CA HIS A 10 3.94 12.02 5.05
C HIS A 10 5.13 11.42 4.30
N GLY A 11 6.06 12.24 3.80
CA GLY A 11 7.28 11.75 3.15
C GLY A 11 8.12 10.87 4.07
N ARG A 12 8.32 11.29 5.33
CA ARG A 12 9.02 10.48 6.34
C ARG A 12 8.30 9.17 6.65
N PHE A 13 6.97 9.21 6.71
CA PHE A 13 6.18 8.01 6.89
C PHE A 13 6.37 7.03 5.74
N VAL A 14 6.35 7.50 4.49
CA VAL A 14 6.55 6.65 3.30
C VAL A 14 7.95 6.04 3.32
N GLN A 15 8.99 6.83 3.66
CA GLN A 15 10.36 6.33 3.82
C GLN A 15 10.44 5.24 4.90
N ALA A 16 9.83 5.46 6.07
CA ALA A 16 9.77 4.46 7.13
C ALA A 16 9.02 3.19 6.69
N LEU A 17 7.93 3.34 5.93
CA LEU A 17 7.12 2.24 5.40
C LEU A 17 7.90 1.38 4.40
N GLN A 18 8.72 2.01 3.57
CA GLN A 18 9.56 1.34 2.57
C GLN A 18 10.91 0.87 3.12
N HIS A 19 11.16 1.06 4.43
CA HIS A 19 12.44 0.78 5.09
C HIS A 19 13.62 1.55 4.48
N GLU A 20 13.38 2.76 4.01
CA GLU A 20 14.41 3.67 3.50
C GLU A 20 15.14 4.40 4.63
N HIS A 21 16.29 5.00 4.30
CA HIS A 21 17.10 5.73 5.27
C HIS A 21 16.46 7.07 5.66
N LEU A 22 16.20 7.24 6.95
CA LEU A 22 15.77 8.52 7.53
C LEU A 22 16.97 9.34 8.03
N THR A 23 16.90 10.66 7.81
CA THR A 23 17.85 11.64 8.35
C THR A 23 17.22 12.44 9.49
N CYS A 24 18.03 12.83 10.47
CA CYS A 24 17.60 13.69 11.56
C CYS A 24 17.22 15.09 11.06
N LEU A 25 16.11 15.63 11.54
CA LEU A 25 15.65 17.00 11.21
C LEU A 25 16.13 18.05 12.22
N LYS A 26 16.79 17.64 13.30
CA LYS A 26 17.26 18.57 14.33
C LYS A 26 18.31 19.51 13.71
N PRO A 27 18.16 20.84 13.82
CA PRO A 27 19.16 21.77 13.30
C PRO A 27 20.56 21.43 13.81
N GLY A 28 21.52 21.33 12.89
CA GLY A 28 22.90 20.94 13.20
C GLY A 28 23.14 19.43 13.33
N CYS A 29 22.11 18.58 13.16
CA CYS A 29 22.25 17.13 13.11
C CYS A 29 21.75 16.60 11.75
N GLY A 30 22.64 15.98 10.97
CA GLY A 30 22.32 15.30 9.71
C GLY A 30 22.43 13.78 9.81
N GLY A 31 22.48 13.24 11.03
CA GLY A 31 22.77 11.82 11.28
C GLY A 31 21.67 10.90 10.77
N ALA A 32 22.07 9.70 10.34
CA ALA A 32 21.15 8.61 10.05
C ALA A 32 20.34 8.22 11.29
N MET A 33 19.08 7.85 11.08
CA MET A 33 18.17 7.41 12.12
C MET A 33 17.95 5.90 12.03
N ASN A 34 17.81 5.25 13.19
CA ASN A 34 17.31 3.89 13.32
C ASN A 34 15.80 3.95 13.44
N VAL A 35 15.09 3.17 12.63
CA VAL A 35 13.62 3.10 12.63
C VAL A 35 13.17 1.76 13.18
N THR A 36 12.28 1.81 14.16
CA THR A 36 11.67 0.63 14.79
C THR A 36 10.16 0.66 14.55
N ASP A 37 9.61 -0.45 14.05
CA ASP A 37 8.17 -0.62 13.90
C ASP A 37 7.54 -0.99 15.24
N HIS A 38 6.67 -0.11 15.76
CA HIS A 38 5.91 -0.29 17.00
C HIS A 38 4.43 -0.61 16.73
N SER A 39 4.08 -0.93 15.48
CA SER A 39 2.70 -1.15 15.07
C SER A 39 2.13 -2.44 15.69
N PRO A 40 0.97 -2.37 16.35
CA PRO A 40 0.25 -3.58 16.76
C PRO A 40 -0.10 -4.47 15.55
N HIS A 41 -0.18 -5.79 15.76
CA HIS A 41 -0.41 -6.78 14.68
C HIS A 41 -1.67 -6.56 13.81
N LEU A 42 -2.67 -5.82 14.31
CA LEU A 42 -3.92 -5.53 13.60
C LEU A 42 -4.15 -4.03 13.41
N ALA A 43 -3.13 -3.21 13.63
CA ALA A 43 -3.24 -1.78 13.46
C ALA A 43 -3.53 -1.44 11.99
N ARG A 44 -4.53 -0.58 11.78
CA ARG A 44 -4.84 -0.04 10.44
C ARG A 44 -3.75 0.88 9.95
N ILE A 45 -3.04 1.51 10.89
CA ILE A 45 -1.99 2.48 10.65
C ILE A 45 -0.73 2.02 11.33
N LYS A 46 0.39 2.21 10.64
CA LYS A 46 1.68 1.91 11.22
C LYS A 46 2.19 3.05 12.10
N ILE A 47 2.89 2.68 13.15
CA ILE A 47 3.53 3.59 14.08
C ILE A 47 5.00 3.18 14.15
N TYR A 48 5.87 4.14 13.89
CA TYR A 48 7.31 3.97 13.96
C TYR A 48 7.90 4.90 15.01
N GLU A 49 8.96 4.44 15.66
CA GLU A 49 9.87 5.29 16.42
C GLU A 49 11.17 5.40 15.62
N ALA A 50 11.60 6.62 15.35
CA ALA A 50 12.90 6.87 14.75
C ALA A 50 13.83 7.53 15.78
N GLU A 51 15.00 6.94 16.00
CA GLU A 51 16.04 7.46 16.90
C GLU A 51 17.29 7.83 16.10
N CYS A 52 17.76 9.07 16.24
CA CYS A 52 19.00 9.49 15.60
C CYS A 52 20.23 8.87 16.29
N LYS A 53 21.13 8.26 15.51
CA LYS A 53 22.37 7.66 16.03
C LYS A 53 23.37 8.65 16.62
N GLN A 54 23.26 9.93 16.27
CA GLN A 54 24.22 10.97 16.68
C GLN A 54 23.72 11.76 17.90
N CYS A 55 22.50 12.30 17.83
CA CYS A 55 21.97 13.18 18.86
C CYS A 55 20.93 12.51 19.76
N HIS A 56 20.68 11.21 19.56
CA HIS A 56 19.71 10.39 20.32
C HIS A 56 18.30 11.00 20.37
N THR A 57 17.98 11.88 19.43
CA THR A 57 16.65 12.47 19.34
C THR A 57 15.70 11.42 18.80
N LYS A 58 14.62 11.21 19.55
CA LYS A 58 13.53 10.32 19.20
C LYS A 58 12.39 11.11 18.58
N GLU A 59 11.80 10.56 17.54
CA GLU A 59 10.58 11.05 16.94
C GLU A 59 9.62 9.89 16.70
N GLN A 60 8.32 10.18 16.79
CA GLN A 60 7.28 9.23 16.44
C GLN A 60 6.76 9.58 15.05
N ILE A 61 6.72 8.59 14.16
CA ILE A 61 6.22 8.72 12.80
C ILE A 61 4.98 7.85 12.68
N THR A 62 3.85 8.45 12.34
CA THR A 62 2.57 7.75 12.26
C THR A 62 1.76 8.24 11.07
N GLY A 63 0.85 7.38 10.60
CA GLY A 63 -0.12 7.76 9.56
C GLY A 63 -1.24 8.64 10.09
N LYS A 64 -2.07 9.13 9.17
CA LYS A 64 -3.24 9.96 9.49
C LYS A 64 -4.52 9.18 9.22
N GLU A 65 -5.16 8.68 10.27
CA GLU A 65 -6.36 7.84 10.12
C GLU A 65 -7.50 8.59 9.42
N GLN A 66 -7.85 8.12 8.23
CA GLN A 66 -8.94 8.63 7.42
C GLN A 66 -9.56 7.48 6.62
N PRO A 67 -10.19 6.48 7.24
CA PRO A 67 -10.65 5.28 6.54
C PRO A 67 -11.84 5.54 5.60
N MET A 68 -12.45 6.73 5.66
CA MET A 68 -13.62 7.11 4.87
C MET A 68 -13.31 8.30 3.95
N PRO A 69 -13.80 8.31 2.70
CA PRO A 69 -14.58 7.24 2.05
C PRO A 69 -13.71 6.01 1.73
N PRO A 70 -14.28 4.80 1.62
CA PRO A 70 -13.54 3.62 1.16
C PRO A 70 -13.08 3.79 -0.29
N TRP A 71 -12.17 2.93 -0.75
CA TRP A 71 -11.83 2.87 -2.18
C TRP A 71 -13.03 2.39 -2.99
N ASP A 72 -13.26 3.04 -4.13
CA ASP A 72 -14.24 2.55 -5.09
C ASP A 72 -13.69 1.37 -5.91
N GLY A 73 -14.58 0.69 -6.64
CA GLY A 73 -14.20 -0.48 -7.44
C GLY A 73 -13.20 -0.16 -8.56
N ALA A 74 -13.23 1.07 -9.10
CA ALA A 74 -12.31 1.53 -10.13
C ALA A 74 -10.89 1.67 -9.58
N SER A 75 -10.74 2.32 -8.42
CA SER A 75 -9.47 2.47 -7.71
C SER A 75 -8.88 1.11 -7.34
N ILE A 76 -9.69 0.19 -6.80
CA ILE A 76 -9.26 -1.17 -6.46
C ILE A 76 -8.75 -1.91 -7.71
N THR A 77 -9.45 -1.75 -8.83
CA THR A 77 -9.06 -2.38 -10.10
C THR A 77 -7.75 -1.82 -10.63
N MET A 78 -7.60 -0.50 -10.65
CA MET A 78 -6.36 0.15 -11.07
C MET A 78 -5.16 -0.28 -10.20
N MET A 79 -5.32 -0.27 -8.87
CA MET A 79 -4.27 -0.73 -7.95
C MET A 79 -3.88 -2.20 -8.19
N ALA A 80 -4.85 -3.06 -8.51
CA ALA A 80 -4.60 -4.45 -8.83
C ALA A 80 -3.84 -4.61 -10.16
N GLU A 81 -4.21 -3.86 -11.19
CA GLU A 81 -3.52 -3.88 -12.49
C GLU A 81 -2.05 -3.44 -12.35
N VAL A 82 -1.79 -2.34 -11.62
CA VAL A 82 -0.42 -1.87 -11.32
C VAL A 82 0.38 -2.95 -10.57
N HIS A 83 -0.22 -3.56 -9.55
CA HIS A 83 0.42 -4.66 -8.81
C HIS A 83 0.77 -5.86 -9.71
N LEU A 84 -0.10 -6.21 -10.66
CA LEU A 84 0.13 -7.30 -11.61
C LEU A 84 1.23 -6.99 -12.64
N LEU A 85 1.48 -5.71 -12.91
CA LEU A 85 2.63 -5.26 -13.70
C LEU A 85 3.94 -5.23 -12.89
N HIS A 86 3.93 -5.74 -11.66
CA HIS A 86 5.06 -5.69 -10.71
C HIS A 86 5.49 -4.26 -10.34
N GLU A 87 4.61 -3.29 -10.53
CA GLU A 87 4.79 -1.92 -10.06
C GLU A 87 4.16 -1.75 -8.67
N GLN A 88 4.59 -0.72 -7.94
CA GLN A 88 4.08 -0.42 -6.60
C GLN A 88 2.80 0.43 -6.70
N PRO A 89 1.60 -0.11 -6.43
CA PRO A 89 0.39 0.68 -6.41
C PRO A 89 0.40 1.69 -5.27
N MET A 90 -0.19 2.85 -5.54
CA MET A 90 -0.28 3.98 -4.61
C MET A 90 -1.73 4.24 -4.24
N CYS A 91 -1.96 4.71 -3.01
CA CYS A 91 -3.27 5.07 -2.53
C CYS A 91 -3.78 6.33 -3.26
N PRO A 92 -4.99 6.33 -3.84
CA PRO A 92 -5.52 7.47 -4.60
C PRO A 92 -5.81 8.73 -3.75
N PHE A 93 -5.76 8.62 -2.41
CA PHE A 93 -6.08 9.72 -1.51
C PHE A 93 -4.85 10.43 -0.94
N ASP A 94 -3.75 9.70 -0.78
CA ASP A 94 -2.58 10.19 -0.06
C ASP A 94 -1.26 9.86 -0.74
N ASP A 95 -1.26 9.13 -1.85
CA ASP A 95 -0.06 8.66 -2.57
C ASP A 95 0.88 7.81 -1.70
N THR A 96 0.36 7.13 -0.66
CA THR A 96 1.14 6.14 0.09
C THR A 96 1.13 4.79 -0.63
N PRO A 97 2.27 4.06 -0.68
CA PRO A 97 2.33 2.70 -1.19
C PRO A 97 1.31 1.75 -0.54
N ILE A 98 0.59 1.00 -1.37
CA ILE A 98 -0.39 0.01 -0.94
C ILE A 98 0.29 -1.34 -0.73
N THR A 99 0.01 -1.96 0.41
CA THR A 99 0.47 -3.31 0.71
C THR A 99 -0.56 -4.33 0.24
N PHE A 100 -0.11 -5.30 -0.56
CA PHE A 100 -0.89 -6.46 -0.97
C PHE A 100 -0.50 -7.66 -0.10
N THR A 101 -1.43 -8.14 0.72
CA THR A 101 -1.24 -9.36 1.52
C THR A 101 -2.00 -10.51 0.87
N SER A 102 -1.28 -11.54 0.41
CA SER A 102 -1.90 -12.77 -0.09
C SER A 102 -2.63 -13.50 1.03
N MET A 103 -3.87 -13.89 0.79
CA MET A 103 -4.70 -14.63 1.74
C MET A 103 -5.01 -16.04 1.22
N PRO A 104 -5.18 -17.03 2.12
CA PRO A 104 -5.61 -18.37 1.72
C PRO A 104 -6.93 -18.33 0.95
N ASN A 105 -7.00 -19.04 -0.19
CA ASN A 105 -8.22 -19.16 -0.97
C ASN A 105 -8.45 -20.62 -1.40
N PRO A 106 -9.57 -21.24 -0.98
CA PRO A 106 -9.85 -22.65 -1.29
C PRO A 106 -10.22 -22.92 -2.76
N ARG A 107 -10.38 -21.91 -3.63
CA ARG A 107 -10.96 -22.07 -4.98
C ARG A 107 -10.04 -21.73 -6.16
N ARG A 108 -8.73 -21.99 -6.08
CA ARG A 108 -7.73 -21.66 -7.13
C ARG A 108 -7.79 -20.20 -7.64
N LYS A 109 -8.29 -19.29 -6.82
CA LYS A 109 -8.31 -17.84 -7.10
C LYS A 109 -7.31 -17.17 -6.15
N ALA A 110 -6.60 -16.15 -6.62
CA ALA A 110 -5.79 -15.36 -5.69
C ALA A 110 -6.75 -14.47 -4.88
N ARG A 111 -6.57 -14.41 -3.56
CA ARG A 111 -7.29 -13.47 -2.70
C ARG A 111 -6.27 -12.56 -2.05
N TYR A 112 -6.48 -11.25 -2.16
CA TYR A 112 -5.59 -10.24 -1.62
C TYR A 112 -6.35 -9.37 -0.63
N ARG A 113 -5.66 -8.96 0.42
CA ARG A 113 -6.03 -7.81 1.24
C ARG A 113 -5.13 -6.64 0.84
N LEU A 114 -5.75 -5.57 0.36
CA LEU A 114 -5.10 -4.31 0.05
C LEU A 114 -5.19 -3.44 1.30
N SER A 115 -4.09 -2.84 1.74
CA SER A 115 -4.04 -1.96 2.91
C SER A 115 -3.18 -0.73 2.64
N CYS A 116 -3.72 0.46 2.93
CA CYS A 116 -2.92 1.68 3.09
C CYS A 116 -2.67 1.90 4.58
N PHE A 117 -1.41 1.76 4.99
CA PHE A 117 -1.02 1.95 6.39
C PHE A 117 -0.89 3.42 6.80
N TYR A 118 -1.08 4.37 5.89
CA TYR A 118 -1.14 5.80 6.24
C TYR A 118 -2.55 6.23 6.60
N CYS A 119 -3.53 6.06 5.70
CA CYS A 119 -4.91 6.45 5.95
C CYS A 119 -5.79 5.38 6.61
N GLY A 120 -5.30 4.13 6.73
CA GLY A 120 -6.04 3.02 7.33
C GLY A 120 -7.11 2.39 6.44
N ARG A 121 -7.19 2.80 5.16
CA ARG A 121 -8.09 2.19 4.18
C ARG A 121 -7.63 0.77 3.86
N HIS A 122 -8.59 -0.12 3.68
CA HIS A 122 -8.34 -1.47 3.24
C HIS A 122 -9.50 -1.98 2.40
N ALA A 123 -9.20 -2.94 1.53
CA ALA A 123 -10.19 -3.66 0.73
C ALA A 123 -9.75 -5.10 0.54
N GLU A 124 -10.70 -5.98 0.27
CA GLU A 124 -10.43 -7.35 -0.15
C GLU A 124 -10.70 -7.50 -1.64
N LEU A 125 -9.80 -8.20 -2.33
CA LEU A 125 -9.87 -8.45 -3.75
C LEU A 125 -9.76 -9.94 -4.02
N ASN A 126 -10.75 -10.48 -4.74
CA ASN A 126 -10.65 -11.79 -5.36
C ASN A 126 -10.19 -11.61 -6.81
N TRP A 127 -9.07 -12.23 -7.16
CA TRP A 127 -8.48 -12.18 -8.48
C TRP A 127 -8.44 -13.57 -9.15
N PRO A 128 -8.77 -13.68 -10.45
CA PRO A 128 -9.37 -12.64 -11.28
C PRO A 128 -10.82 -12.35 -10.85
N GLN A 129 -11.23 -11.08 -10.87
CA GLN A 129 -12.66 -10.73 -10.82
C GLN A 129 -13.34 -11.33 -12.05
N ALA A 130 -14.61 -11.73 -11.92
CA ALA A 130 -15.33 -12.47 -12.96
C ALA A 130 -15.47 -11.73 -14.31
N ARG A 131 -15.15 -10.42 -14.36
CA ARG A 131 -15.25 -9.58 -15.56
C ARG A 131 -13.94 -8.84 -15.87
N TYR A 132 -12.79 -9.53 -15.81
CA TYR A 132 -11.58 -8.98 -16.41
C TYR A 132 -11.52 -9.29 -17.89
N ARG A 133 -11.78 -8.25 -18.70
CA ARG A 133 -11.33 -8.19 -20.09
C ARG A 133 -9.83 -7.88 -20.02
N LEU A 134 -8.99 -8.91 -19.96
CA LEU A 134 -7.54 -8.75 -20.08
C LEU A 134 -7.27 -8.28 -21.52
N SER A 135 -7.20 -6.97 -21.75
CA SER A 135 -6.60 -6.46 -22.98
C SER A 135 -5.09 -6.66 -22.85
N CYS A 136 -4.58 -7.70 -23.51
CA CYS A 136 -3.15 -7.83 -23.69
C CYS A 136 -2.68 -6.68 -24.60
N PHE A 137 -2.16 -5.60 -24.00
CA PHE A 137 -1.64 -4.42 -24.70
C PHE A 137 -0.57 -4.79 -25.75
N TYR A 138 0.11 -5.93 -25.57
CA TYR A 138 1.16 -6.41 -26.48
C TYR A 138 0.65 -7.10 -27.76
N CYS A 139 -0.62 -7.52 -27.84
CA CYS A 139 -1.11 -8.27 -29.01
C CYS A 139 -2.42 -7.78 -29.62
N GLY A 140 -3.02 -6.69 -29.12
CA GLY A 140 -4.26 -6.12 -29.67
C GLY A 140 -5.47 -7.06 -29.66
N ARG A 141 -5.38 -8.24 -29.03
CA ARG A 141 -6.49 -9.18 -28.90
C ARG A 141 -7.24 -8.94 -27.61
N HIS A 142 -8.54 -8.68 -27.74
CA HIS A 142 -9.50 -8.73 -26.65
C HIS A 142 -9.76 -10.21 -26.33
N ALA A 143 -9.17 -10.73 -25.26
CA ALA A 143 -9.57 -12.02 -24.72
C ALA A 143 -10.68 -11.79 -23.67
N GLU A 144 -11.93 -12.04 -24.05
CA GLU A 144 -13.02 -12.21 -23.08
C GLU A 144 -12.88 -13.59 -22.44
N LEU A 145 -12.04 -13.68 -21.40
CA LEU A 145 -12.01 -14.87 -20.56
C LEU A 145 -13.15 -14.77 -19.55
N ASN A 146 -14.31 -15.34 -19.89
CA ASN A 146 -15.31 -15.70 -18.89
C ASN A 146 -14.65 -16.69 -17.93
N TRP A 147 -14.38 -16.26 -16.70
CA TRP A 147 -13.86 -17.12 -15.63
C TRP A 147 -15.00 -17.58 -14.72
N PRO A 148 -15.16 -18.88 -14.45
CA PRO A 148 -14.29 -19.98 -14.84
C PRO A 148 -14.47 -20.38 -16.32
N PRO A 149 -13.44 -20.90 -17.00
CA PRO A 149 -13.63 -21.55 -18.28
C PRO A 149 -14.68 -22.66 -18.12
N ALA A 150 -15.57 -22.81 -19.10
CA ALA A 150 -16.75 -23.66 -19.06
C ALA A 150 -16.48 -25.18 -18.88
N GLU A 151 -15.24 -25.57 -18.61
CA GLU A 151 -14.80 -26.97 -18.43
C GLU A 151 -14.53 -27.37 -16.97
N ALA A 152 -14.88 -26.53 -15.98
CA ALA A 152 -14.85 -26.92 -14.56
C ALA A 152 -16.15 -27.62 -14.10
N LYS A 153 -16.72 -28.49 -14.93
CA LYS A 153 -17.78 -29.44 -14.54
C LYS A 153 -17.40 -30.85 -15.00
N ARG A 154 -16.64 -31.55 -14.17
CA ARG A 154 -16.70 -33.01 -14.04
C ARG A 154 -16.52 -33.36 -12.58
#